data_AF-A0A9Q1LIP2-F1
#
_entry.id   AF-A0A9Q1LIP2-F1
#
_cell.length_a   1.000
_cell.length_b   1.000
_cell.length_c   1.000
_cell.angle_alpha   90.00
_cell.angle_beta   90.00
_cell.angle_gamma   90.00
#
_symmetry.space_group_name_H-M   'P 1'
#
loop_
_entity.id
_entity.type
_entity.pdbx_description
1 polymer ?
#
loop_
_entity_poly.entity_id
_entity_poly.type
_entity_poly.pdbx_seq_one_letter_code
_entity_poly.pdbx_strand_id
1 'polypeptide(L)'
;MEKQQAENRLLDLLKRAAEEGLINSSQLSKGFTRIIDNIDDLSLDIPNARVIFQSIISKAASEGEIVEVSRFLESKNSSCLAELNAIFVKKLITLAMDRKNREKEMASVLLSSVCFPADDVVNSFVMLIEAADDTALDIPIVVEDLAMFLARAEVDEILTPQHMEEIGSQFFEPNSIGNKVVLMAKSLLKGRLSGERILRCWGGGGSSTNGWAIEDGKDKIRKLLEEFESGGDAKEAYRCIEELGMPFFHHEVVKKSLVIIIEKKNERLWGFLKECFSMGLITMYQMTKGFARVAESLDDLALDVPDAEKQFKVYVERAEAEGWLDSTFSFNRLGHPMENGFC
;
A
#
# COMPACT_ATOMS: atom_id res chain seq x y z
N MET A 1 -3.14 5.53 -34.69
CA MET A 1 -1.84 5.07 -34.18
C MET A 1 -1.84 5.02 -32.65
N GLU A 2 -2.38 6.04 -31.97
CA GLU A 2 -2.48 6.14 -30.50
C GLU A 2 -3.44 5.11 -29.85
N LYS A 3 -4.60 4.80 -30.46
CA LYS A 3 -5.55 3.77 -29.98
C LYS A 3 -4.88 2.38 -29.82
N GLN A 4 -4.03 2.01 -30.78
CA GLN A 4 -3.29 0.75 -30.76
C GLN A 4 -2.28 0.71 -29.59
N GLN A 5 -1.74 1.87 -29.21
CA GLN A 5 -0.69 2.01 -28.20
C GLN A 5 -1.23 1.86 -26.78
N ALA A 6 -2.42 2.38 -26.47
CA ALA A 6 -3.03 2.24 -25.14
C ALA A 6 -3.58 0.82 -24.88
N GLU A 7 -4.24 0.21 -25.87
CA GLU A 7 -4.66 -1.20 -25.78
C GLU A 7 -3.45 -2.14 -25.61
N ASN A 8 -2.33 -1.85 -26.30
CA ASN A 8 -1.07 -2.57 -26.10
C ASN A 8 -0.55 -2.42 -24.67
N ARG A 9 -0.63 -1.23 -24.07
CA ARG A 9 -0.17 -0.98 -22.69
C ARG A 9 -1.02 -1.72 -21.66
N LEU A 10 -2.35 -1.75 -21.84
CA LEU A 10 -3.24 -2.47 -20.93
C LEU A 10 -3.01 -3.99 -21.00
N LEU A 11 -2.80 -4.53 -22.21
CA LEU A 11 -2.45 -5.94 -22.38
C LEU A 11 -1.05 -6.26 -21.85
N ASP A 12 -0.06 -5.39 -22.08
CA ASP A 12 1.29 -5.54 -21.52
C ASP A 12 1.26 -5.48 -19.98
N LEU A 13 0.39 -4.65 -19.39
CA LEU A 13 0.17 -4.61 -17.95
C LEU A 13 -0.42 -5.92 -17.41
N LEU A 14 -1.50 -6.41 -18.04
CA LEU A 14 -2.12 -7.68 -17.65
C LEU A 14 -1.13 -8.85 -17.81
N LYS A 15 -0.31 -8.82 -18.86
CA LYS A 15 0.73 -9.80 -19.13
C LYS A 15 1.84 -9.77 -18.08
N ARG A 16 2.41 -8.60 -17.78
CA ARG A 16 3.43 -8.46 -16.72
C ARG A 16 2.88 -8.87 -15.36
N ALA A 17 1.64 -8.52 -15.05
CA ALA A 17 1.01 -8.92 -13.80
C ALA A 17 0.81 -10.45 -13.73
N ALA A 18 0.60 -11.12 -14.87
CA ALA A 18 0.56 -12.58 -14.93
C ALA A 18 1.96 -13.23 -14.82
N GLU A 19 2.96 -12.67 -15.51
CA GLU A 19 4.36 -13.13 -15.48
C GLU A 19 4.98 -13.01 -14.08
N GLU A 20 4.67 -11.93 -13.35
CA GLU A 20 5.10 -11.69 -11.97
C GLU A 20 4.25 -12.48 -10.94
N GLY A 21 3.30 -13.31 -11.40
CA GLY A 21 2.45 -14.15 -10.55
C GLY A 21 1.42 -13.37 -9.71
N LEU A 22 1.21 -12.09 -9.99
CA LEU A 22 0.21 -11.25 -9.32
C LEU A 22 -1.21 -11.64 -9.70
N ILE A 23 -1.40 -12.19 -10.90
CA ILE A 23 -2.69 -12.64 -11.43
C ILE A 23 -2.50 -13.97 -12.16
N ASN A 24 -3.16 -15.04 -11.71
CA ASN A 24 -3.12 -16.31 -12.45
C ASN A 24 -4.17 -16.38 -13.56
N SER A 25 -3.99 -17.31 -14.50
CA SER A 25 -4.89 -17.52 -15.65
C SER A 25 -6.37 -17.69 -15.24
N SER A 26 -6.65 -18.35 -14.11
CA SER A 26 -8.02 -18.48 -13.58
C SER A 26 -8.59 -17.13 -13.10
N GLN A 27 -7.78 -16.29 -12.46
CA GLN A 27 -8.19 -14.95 -12.05
C GLN A 27 -8.42 -14.03 -13.25
N LEU A 28 -7.56 -14.12 -14.27
CA LEU A 28 -7.70 -13.38 -15.51
C LEU A 28 -8.97 -13.79 -16.26
N SER A 29 -9.18 -15.10 -16.46
CA SER A 29 -10.39 -15.66 -17.07
C SER A 29 -11.67 -15.23 -16.34
N LYS A 30 -11.71 -15.35 -15.00
CA LYS A 30 -12.84 -14.87 -14.19
C LYS A 30 -13.06 -13.36 -14.32
N GLY A 31 -11.99 -12.57 -14.45
CA GLY A 31 -12.06 -11.14 -14.70
C GLY A 31 -12.75 -10.82 -16.02
N PHE A 32 -12.32 -11.47 -17.11
CA PHE A 32 -12.98 -11.35 -18.41
C PHE A 32 -14.43 -11.85 -18.37
N THR A 33 -14.73 -12.97 -17.72
CA THR A 33 -16.10 -13.48 -17.54
C THR A 33 -16.98 -12.47 -16.82
N ARG A 34 -16.52 -11.86 -15.72
CA ARG A 34 -17.29 -10.83 -15.03
C ARG A 34 -17.56 -9.61 -15.92
N ILE A 35 -16.61 -9.22 -16.76
CA ILE A 35 -16.82 -8.10 -17.69
C ILE A 35 -17.82 -8.51 -18.78
N ILE A 36 -17.79 -9.75 -19.27
CA ILE A 36 -18.80 -10.32 -20.19
C ILE A 36 -20.19 -10.27 -19.54
N ASP A 37 -20.31 -10.76 -18.30
CA ASP A 37 -21.59 -10.89 -17.60
C ASP A 37 -22.22 -9.51 -17.32
N ASN A 38 -21.38 -8.49 -17.10
CA ASN A 38 -21.83 -7.12 -16.85
C ASN A 38 -21.74 -6.21 -18.09
N ILE A 39 -21.45 -6.77 -19.28
CA ILE A 39 -21.16 -5.92 -20.45
C ILE A 39 -22.38 -5.14 -20.91
N ASP A 40 -23.58 -5.66 -20.67
CA ASP A 40 -24.84 -5.01 -21.03
C ASP A 40 -25.15 -3.84 -20.09
N ASP A 41 -24.94 -4.01 -18.78
CA ASP A 41 -25.07 -2.93 -17.80
C ASP A 41 -24.01 -1.85 -18.05
N LEU A 42 -22.76 -2.27 -18.29
CA LEU A 42 -21.70 -1.36 -18.73
C LEU A 42 -22.06 -0.67 -20.04
N SER A 43 -22.85 -1.31 -20.91
CA SER A 43 -23.28 -0.69 -22.17
C SER A 43 -24.35 0.39 -21.99
N LEU A 44 -25.01 0.45 -20.82
CA LEU A 44 -25.95 1.52 -20.48
C LEU A 44 -25.21 2.85 -20.23
N ASP A 45 -24.10 2.78 -19.48
CA ASP A 45 -23.27 3.93 -19.15
C ASP A 45 -22.23 4.22 -20.22
N ILE A 46 -21.88 3.20 -21.02
CA ILE A 46 -20.81 3.21 -22.00
C ILE A 46 -21.37 2.61 -23.28
N PRO A 47 -21.98 3.40 -24.17
CA PRO A 47 -22.63 2.89 -25.37
C PRO A 47 -21.71 2.01 -26.23
N ASN A 48 -20.39 2.12 -26.05
CA ASN A 48 -19.41 1.33 -26.74
C ASN A 48 -18.71 0.25 -25.89
N ALA A 49 -18.96 0.06 -24.58
CA ALA A 49 -18.22 -0.88 -23.70
C ALA A 49 -17.97 -2.24 -24.33
N ARG A 50 -19.03 -2.80 -24.91
CA ARG A 50 -19.00 -4.06 -25.66
C ARG A 50 -17.91 -4.07 -26.75
N VAL A 51 -17.75 -2.98 -27.50
CA VAL A 51 -16.80 -2.83 -28.61
C VAL A 51 -15.34 -2.77 -28.13
N ILE A 52 -15.01 -2.04 -27.06
CA ILE A 52 -13.61 -2.00 -26.58
C ILE A 52 -13.26 -3.33 -25.93
N PHE A 53 -14.15 -3.87 -25.11
CA PHE A 53 -13.91 -5.13 -24.43
C PHE A 53 -13.62 -6.24 -25.44
N GLN A 54 -14.36 -6.21 -26.55
CA GLN A 54 -14.10 -7.05 -27.71
C GLN A 54 -12.75 -6.80 -28.39
N SER A 55 -12.32 -5.53 -28.55
CA SER A 55 -10.98 -5.18 -29.06
C SER A 55 -9.88 -5.79 -28.19
N ILE A 56 -9.99 -5.66 -26.87
CA ILE A 56 -9.03 -6.20 -25.89
C ILE A 56 -8.99 -7.73 -25.96
N ILE A 57 -10.15 -8.40 -25.99
CA ILE A 57 -10.21 -9.86 -26.12
C ILE A 57 -9.61 -10.32 -27.45
N SER A 58 -9.94 -9.66 -28.56
CA SER A 58 -9.45 -10.04 -29.90
C SER A 58 -7.93 -10.02 -30.02
N LYS A 59 -7.31 -9.12 -29.27
CA LYS A 59 -5.87 -8.89 -29.27
C LYS A 59 -5.15 -9.83 -28.32
N ALA A 60 -5.68 -10.03 -27.11
CA ALA A 60 -5.27 -11.12 -26.22
C ALA A 60 -5.36 -12.48 -26.94
N ALA A 61 -6.41 -12.68 -27.73
CA ALA A 61 -6.60 -13.89 -28.53
C ALA A 61 -5.59 -14.05 -29.67
N SER A 62 -5.24 -12.97 -30.36
CA SER A 62 -4.24 -13.00 -31.45
C SER A 62 -2.81 -13.29 -30.98
N GLU A 63 -2.54 -13.04 -29.70
CA GLU A 63 -1.30 -13.43 -29.02
C GLU A 63 -1.32 -14.90 -28.56
N GLY A 64 -2.41 -15.63 -28.84
CA GLY A 64 -2.56 -17.07 -28.61
C GLY A 64 -3.63 -17.46 -27.59
N GLU A 65 -4.42 -16.52 -27.05
CA GLU A 65 -5.26 -16.86 -25.88
C GLU A 65 -6.70 -17.34 -26.15
N ILE A 66 -7.46 -16.92 -27.18
CA ILE A 66 -8.91 -17.30 -27.31
C ILE A 66 -9.49 -17.21 -28.76
N VAL A 67 -9.56 -18.34 -29.49
CA VAL A 67 -9.91 -18.41 -30.95
C VAL A 67 -11.40 -18.19 -31.29
N GLU A 68 -12.34 -18.37 -30.37
CA GLU A 68 -13.79 -18.32 -30.69
C GLU A 68 -14.39 -16.91 -30.85
N VAL A 69 -13.71 -15.87 -30.35
CA VAL A 69 -14.27 -14.51 -30.25
C VAL A 69 -14.06 -13.67 -31.53
N SER A 70 -13.09 -14.05 -32.38
CA SER A 70 -12.67 -13.28 -33.56
C SER A 70 -13.74 -13.13 -34.65
N ARG A 71 -14.75 -14.01 -34.69
CA ARG A 71 -15.77 -14.02 -35.77
C ARG A 71 -16.86 -12.96 -35.63
N PHE A 72 -16.97 -12.30 -34.47
CA PHE A 72 -18.04 -11.36 -34.15
C PHE A 72 -17.67 -9.88 -34.44
N LEU A 73 -16.41 -9.58 -34.74
CA LEU A 73 -15.79 -8.26 -34.50
C LEU A 73 -15.46 -7.41 -35.73
N GLU A 74 -15.90 -7.81 -36.91
CA GLU A 74 -15.50 -7.15 -38.16
C GLU A 74 -16.17 -5.77 -38.43
N SER A 75 -16.72 -5.04 -37.45
CA SER A 75 -17.33 -3.72 -37.73
C SER A 75 -17.25 -2.61 -36.64
N LYS A 76 -16.23 -1.71 -36.77
CA LYS A 76 -16.14 -0.25 -36.35
C LYS A 76 -16.08 0.09 -34.83
N ASN A 77 -15.57 1.22 -34.25
CA ASN A 77 -14.99 2.55 -34.63
C ASN A 77 -14.17 3.18 -33.43
N SER A 78 -13.64 4.44 -33.53
CA SER A 78 -12.65 5.06 -32.59
C SER A 78 -13.12 5.92 -31.38
N SER A 79 -14.37 6.38 -31.30
CA SER A 79 -14.93 7.22 -30.19
C SER A 79 -15.03 6.52 -28.82
N CYS A 80 -14.58 5.29 -28.79
CA CYS A 80 -14.96 4.22 -27.88
C CYS A 80 -13.89 4.07 -26.77
N LEU A 81 -12.66 4.51 -27.02
CA LEU A 81 -11.54 4.34 -26.09
C LEU A 81 -11.46 5.42 -25.01
N ALA A 82 -11.73 6.68 -25.34
CA ALA A 82 -11.67 7.79 -24.38
C ALA A 82 -12.65 7.58 -23.21
N GLU A 83 -13.87 7.15 -23.54
CA GLU A 83 -14.93 6.81 -22.60
C GLU A 83 -14.51 5.65 -21.67
N LEU A 84 -13.83 4.63 -22.20
CA LEU A 84 -13.31 3.55 -21.37
C LEU A 84 -12.16 3.92 -20.47
N ASN A 85 -11.22 4.72 -20.96
CA ASN A 85 -10.11 5.18 -20.14
C ASN A 85 -10.64 5.99 -18.96
N ALA A 86 -11.57 6.91 -19.22
CA ALA A 86 -12.22 7.70 -18.18
C ALA A 86 -12.91 6.81 -17.13
N ILE A 87 -13.59 5.75 -17.59
CA ILE A 87 -14.32 4.85 -16.70
C ILE A 87 -13.43 3.90 -15.93
N PHE A 88 -12.35 3.43 -16.56
CA PHE A 88 -11.32 2.67 -15.86
C PHE A 88 -10.73 3.50 -14.71
N VAL A 89 -10.35 4.75 -14.98
CA VAL A 89 -9.79 5.65 -13.95
C VAL A 89 -10.82 5.94 -12.86
N LYS A 90 -12.08 6.24 -13.22
CA LYS A 90 -13.18 6.38 -12.26
C LYS A 90 -13.27 5.14 -11.37
N LYS A 91 -13.36 3.95 -11.96
CA LYS A 91 -13.54 2.70 -11.20
C LYS A 91 -12.33 2.39 -10.31
N LEU A 92 -11.11 2.63 -10.81
CA LEU A 92 -9.88 2.47 -10.04
C LEU A 92 -9.91 3.34 -8.77
N ILE A 93 -10.21 4.63 -8.92
CA ILE A 93 -10.24 5.58 -7.81
C ILE A 93 -11.40 5.26 -6.85
N THR A 94 -12.61 5.01 -7.35
CA THR A 94 -13.76 4.61 -6.52
C THR A 94 -13.46 3.37 -5.68
N LEU A 95 -12.86 2.32 -6.28
CA LEU A 95 -12.50 1.11 -5.54
C LEU A 95 -11.39 1.36 -4.51
N ALA A 96 -10.45 2.25 -4.80
CA ALA A 96 -9.38 2.59 -3.86
C ALA A 96 -9.88 3.40 -2.66
N MET A 97 -10.87 4.27 -2.84
CA MET A 97 -11.47 5.05 -1.76
C MET A 97 -12.20 4.18 -0.71
N ASP A 98 -12.78 3.04 -1.12
CA ASP A 98 -13.40 2.05 -0.23
C ASP A 98 -12.38 1.16 0.52
N ARG A 99 -11.09 1.49 0.44
CA ARG A 99 -9.98 0.67 0.97
C ARG A 99 -9.01 1.51 1.79
N LYS A 100 -7.89 0.91 2.20
CA LYS A 100 -6.89 1.57 3.03
C LYS A 100 -5.98 2.45 2.18
N ASN A 101 -5.18 3.30 2.82
CA ASN A 101 -4.29 4.21 2.11
C ASN A 101 -3.28 3.50 1.19
N ARG A 102 -2.94 2.23 1.47
CA ARG A 102 -2.12 1.42 0.57
C ARG A 102 -2.74 1.30 -0.82
N GLU A 103 -4.03 0.98 -0.91
CA GLU A 103 -4.73 0.87 -2.19
C GLU A 103 -4.85 2.22 -2.89
N LYS A 104 -4.98 3.31 -2.13
CA LYS A 104 -4.99 4.68 -2.66
C LYS A 104 -3.63 5.10 -3.25
N GLU A 105 -2.53 4.73 -2.61
CA GLU A 105 -1.19 4.92 -3.17
C GLU A 105 -0.99 4.06 -4.42
N MET A 106 -1.38 2.77 -4.39
CA MET A 106 -1.27 1.90 -5.56
C MET A 106 -2.05 2.44 -6.75
N ALA A 107 -3.25 3.00 -6.51
CA ALA A 107 -4.05 3.65 -7.55
C ALA A 107 -3.37 4.90 -8.12
N SER A 108 -2.78 5.75 -7.26
CA SER A 108 -2.05 6.95 -7.69
C SER A 108 -0.81 6.60 -8.52
N VAL A 109 -0.01 5.63 -8.06
CA VAL A 109 1.16 5.12 -8.79
C VAL A 109 0.74 4.49 -10.12
N LEU A 110 -0.32 3.68 -10.13
CA LEU A 110 -0.82 3.06 -11.36
C LEU A 110 -1.25 4.13 -12.37
N LEU A 111 -2.01 5.14 -11.93
CA LEU A 111 -2.47 6.24 -12.77
C LEU A 111 -1.30 6.98 -13.42
N SER A 112 -0.24 7.26 -12.65
CA SER A 112 0.98 7.90 -13.15
C SER A 112 1.73 6.98 -14.14
N SER A 113 1.85 5.69 -13.84
CA SER A 113 2.59 4.72 -14.66
C SER A 113 1.96 4.39 -16.01
N VAL A 114 0.63 4.37 -16.09
CA VAL A 114 -0.11 4.01 -17.32
C VAL A 114 -0.12 5.18 -18.32
N CYS A 115 0.02 6.41 -17.80
CA CYS A 115 0.03 7.66 -18.56
C CYS A 115 -1.19 7.76 -19.50
N PHE A 116 -2.40 7.76 -18.93
CA PHE A 116 -3.62 8.01 -19.70
C PHE A 116 -3.60 9.40 -20.34
N PRO A 117 -4.29 9.60 -21.49
CA PRO A 117 -4.49 10.93 -22.05
C PRO A 117 -5.13 11.86 -21.02
N ALA A 118 -4.65 13.09 -20.91
CA ALA A 118 -5.10 14.01 -19.86
C ALA A 118 -6.60 14.31 -19.96
N ASP A 119 -7.16 14.42 -21.17
CA ASP A 119 -8.60 14.62 -21.39
C ASP A 119 -9.44 13.45 -20.84
N ASP A 120 -8.95 12.21 -20.94
CA ASP A 120 -9.63 11.03 -20.39
C ASP A 120 -9.61 11.08 -18.85
N VAL A 121 -8.49 11.53 -18.27
CA VAL A 121 -8.36 11.71 -16.82
C VAL A 121 -9.22 12.87 -16.33
N VAL A 122 -9.31 13.98 -17.07
CA VAL A 122 -10.23 15.08 -16.79
C VAL A 122 -11.67 14.58 -16.75
N ASN A 123 -12.11 13.88 -17.80
CA ASN A 123 -13.45 13.30 -17.86
C ASN A 123 -13.70 12.33 -16.70
N SER A 124 -12.71 11.52 -16.31
CA SER A 124 -12.84 10.63 -15.15
C SER A 124 -13.05 11.38 -13.84
N PHE A 125 -12.33 12.49 -13.60
CA PHE A 125 -12.49 13.30 -12.39
C PHE A 125 -13.83 14.03 -12.38
N VAL A 126 -14.32 14.50 -13.53
CA VAL A 126 -15.69 15.02 -13.66
C VAL A 126 -16.70 13.96 -13.24
N MET A 127 -16.63 12.75 -13.80
CA MET A 127 -17.55 11.66 -13.47
C MET A 127 -17.44 11.17 -12.02
N LEU A 128 -16.27 11.29 -11.40
CA LEU A 128 -16.05 10.99 -9.97
C LEU A 128 -16.70 12.05 -9.08
N ILE A 129 -16.55 13.32 -9.44
CA ILE A 129 -17.08 14.45 -8.68
C ILE A 129 -18.61 14.51 -8.79
N GLU A 130 -19.18 14.24 -9.98
CA GLU A 130 -20.64 14.12 -10.17
C GLU A 130 -21.25 13.00 -9.32
N ALA A 131 -20.53 11.88 -9.18
CA ALA A 131 -20.98 10.74 -8.37
C ALA A 131 -20.63 10.87 -6.87
N ALA A 132 -20.05 11.99 -6.44
CA ALA A 132 -19.53 12.12 -5.08
C ALA A 132 -20.64 12.14 -4.01
N ASP A 133 -21.82 12.71 -4.33
CA ASP A 133 -22.98 12.72 -3.42
C ASP A 133 -23.46 11.28 -3.13
N ASP A 134 -23.58 10.44 -4.15
CA ASP A 134 -23.96 9.03 -3.99
C ASP A 134 -22.85 8.24 -3.28
N THR A 135 -21.60 8.48 -3.64
CA THR A 135 -20.44 7.79 -3.04
C THR A 135 -20.29 8.14 -1.55
N ALA A 136 -20.69 9.35 -1.14
CA ALA A 136 -20.65 9.78 0.26
C ALA A 136 -21.58 8.97 1.17
N LEU A 137 -22.58 8.28 0.61
CA LEU A 137 -23.46 7.39 1.37
C LEU A 137 -22.69 6.19 1.95
N ASP A 138 -21.70 5.68 1.20
CA ASP A 138 -20.89 4.53 1.60
C ASP A 138 -19.53 4.95 2.18
N ILE A 139 -18.98 6.10 1.74
CA ILE A 139 -17.63 6.56 2.09
C ILE A 139 -17.70 7.98 2.69
N PRO A 140 -17.74 8.13 4.03
CA PRO A 140 -17.92 9.43 4.68
C PRO A 140 -16.82 10.48 4.43
N ILE A 141 -15.63 10.04 4.00
CA ILE A 141 -14.44 10.89 3.74
C ILE A 141 -14.17 11.10 2.24
N VAL A 142 -15.16 10.86 1.38
CA VAL A 142 -15.00 10.93 -0.08
C VAL A 142 -14.52 12.30 -0.56
N VAL A 143 -14.88 13.38 0.12
CA VAL A 143 -14.49 14.75 -0.27
C VAL A 143 -12.99 14.93 -0.12
N GLU A 144 -12.44 14.54 1.03
CA GLU A 144 -11.02 14.59 1.34
C GLU A 144 -10.22 13.67 0.41
N ASP A 145 -10.70 12.45 0.19
CA ASP A 145 -10.03 11.48 -0.67
C ASP A 145 -10.01 11.91 -2.14
N LEU A 146 -11.15 12.35 -2.70
CA LEU A 146 -11.22 12.84 -4.08
C LEU A 146 -10.36 14.10 -4.27
N ALA A 147 -10.39 15.03 -3.31
CA ALA A 147 -9.58 16.22 -3.36
C ALA A 147 -8.09 15.89 -3.36
N MET A 148 -7.69 14.88 -2.58
CA MET A 148 -6.31 14.41 -2.53
C MET A 148 -5.89 13.68 -3.81
N PHE A 149 -6.73 12.82 -4.38
CA PHE A 149 -6.47 12.18 -5.68
C PHE A 149 -6.32 13.21 -6.80
N LEU A 150 -7.19 14.22 -6.82
CA LEU A 150 -7.16 15.29 -7.82
C LEU A 150 -5.88 16.14 -7.69
N ALA A 151 -5.51 16.53 -6.46
CA ALA A 151 -4.25 17.23 -6.19
C ALA A 151 -3.02 16.35 -6.49
N ARG A 152 -3.09 15.04 -6.21
CA ARG A 152 -2.00 14.09 -6.50
C ARG A 152 -1.81 13.90 -7.99
N ALA A 153 -2.88 13.85 -8.78
CA ALA A 153 -2.79 13.78 -10.24
C ALA A 153 -2.07 15.00 -10.85
N GLU A 154 -2.22 16.20 -10.28
CA GLU A 154 -1.45 17.38 -10.70
C GLU A 154 0.03 17.27 -10.28
N VAL A 155 0.31 16.81 -9.05
CA VAL A 155 1.69 16.61 -8.56
C VAL A 155 2.45 15.52 -9.32
N ASP A 156 1.76 14.46 -9.71
CA ASP A 156 2.31 13.37 -10.54
C ASP A 156 2.36 13.73 -12.04
N GLU A 157 2.08 14.99 -12.39
CA GLU A 157 2.12 15.55 -13.76
C GLU A 157 1.16 14.84 -14.75
N ILE A 158 0.11 14.18 -14.25
CA ILE A 158 -0.96 13.59 -15.07
C ILE A 158 -1.93 14.69 -15.52
N LEU A 159 -2.22 15.65 -14.63
CA LEU A 159 -3.05 16.82 -14.90
C LEU A 159 -2.20 18.09 -14.83
N THR A 160 -2.60 19.10 -15.59
CA THR A 160 -2.01 20.44 -15.54
C THR A 160 -2.87 21.36 -14.68
N PRO A 161 -2.34 22.50 -14.22
CA PRO A 161 -3.16 23.52 -13.58
C PRO A 161 -4.33 24.01 -14.44
N GLN A 162 -4.19 23.96 -15.78
CA GLN A 162 -5.30 24.29 -16.68
C GLN A 162 -6.43 23.26 -16.61
N HIS A 163 -6.09 21.96 -16.61
CA HIS A 163 -7.08 20.88 -16.44
C HIS A 163 -7.82 20.99 -15.10
N MET A 164 -7.12 21.39 -14.03
CA MET A 164 -7.75 21.67 -12.72
C MET A 164 -8.79 22.81 -12.80
N GLU A 165 -8.49 23.87 -13.56
CA GLU A 165 -9.44 24.96 -13.81
C GLU A 165 -10.62 24.50 -14.69
N GLU A 166 -10.38 23.67 -15.69
CA GLU A 166 -11.41 23.07 -16.55
C GLU A 166 -12.39 22.21 -15.76
N ILE A 167 -11.89 21.29 -14.91
CA ILE A 167 -12.72 20.50 -13.98
C ILE A 167 -13.49 21.44 -13.04
N GLY A 168 -12.79 22.42 -12.45
CA GLY A 168 -13.42 23.37 -11.53
C GLY A 168 -14.54 24.20 -12.16
N SER A 169 -14.47 24.45 -13.47
CA SER A 169 -15.49 25.18 -14.21
C SER A 169 -16.81 24.41 -14.40
N GLN A 170 -16.86 23.14 -14.01
CA GLN A 170 -18.09 22.34 -14.08
C GLN A 170 -18.86 22.34 -12.75
N PHE A 171 -18.23 22.75 -11.65
CA PHE A 171 -18.78 22.62 -10.29
C PHE A 171 -18.82 23.97 -9.55
N PHE A 172 -19.65 24.90 -10.02
CA PHE A 172 -19.79 26.26 -9.45
C PHE A 172 -20.82 26.40 -8.34
N GLU A 173 -21.72 25.42 -8.16
CA GLU A 173 -22.79 25.53 -7.17
C GLU A 173 -22.20 25.69 -5.76
N PRO A 174 -22.44 26.82 -5.08
CA PRO A 174 -21.85 27.07 -3.76
C PRO A 174 -22.28 25.99 -2.76
N ASN A 175 -21.32 25.46 -2.01
CA ASN A 175 -21.51 24.42 -0.99
C ASN A 175 -21.89 23.02 -1.50
N SER A 176 -22.00 22.80 -2.81
CA SER A 176 -22.10 21.45 -3.38
C SER A 176 -20.87 20.61 -3.01
N ILE A 177 -21.02 19.29 -2.94
CA ILE A 177 -19.89 18.39 -2.67
C ILE A 177 -18.80 18.57 -3.73
N GLY A 178 -19.18 18.65 -5.01
CA GLY A 178 -18.20 18.84 -6.07
C GLY A 178 -17.43 20.15 -5.98
N ASN A 179 -18.09 21.25 -5.61
CA ASN A 179 -17.40 22.51 -5.35
C ASN A 179 -16.40 22.41 -4.18
N LYS A 180 -16.76 21.68 -3.10
CA LYS A 180 -15.86 21.45 -1.96
C LYS A 180 -14.63 20.62 -2.35
N VAL A 181 -14.78 19.56 -3.14
CA VAL A 181 -13.67 18.74 -3.65
C VAL A 181 -12.65 19.61 -4.39
N VAL A 182 -13.12 20.40 -5.36
CA VAL A 182 -12.26 21.27 -6.17
C VAL A 182 -11.57 22.33 -5.31
N LEU A 183 -12.30 23.00 -4.40
CA LEU A 183 -11.72 24.01 -3.53
C LEU A 183 -10.67 23.43 -2.57
N MET A 184 -10.93 22.24 -2.03
CA MET A 184 -9.98 21.56 -1.15
C MET A 184 -8.72 21.14 -1.93
N ALA A 185 -8.84 20.57 -3.13
CA ALA A 185 -7.70 20.22 -3.97
C ALA A 185 -6.82 21.45 -4.27
N LYS A 186 -7.44 22.56 -4.69
CA LYS A 186 -6.74 23.84 -4.92
C LYS A 186 -6.09 24.38 -3.64
N SER A 187 -6.71 24.18 -2.48
CA SER A 187 -6.14 24.60 -1.19
C SER A 187 -4.92 23.77 -0.81
N LEU A 188 -4.95 22.44 -1.03
CA LEU A 188 -3.82 21.54 -0.78
C LEU A 188 -2.59 21.93 -1.60
N LEU A 189 -2.78 22.23 -2.88
CA LEU A 189 -1.71 22.61 -3.81
C LEU A 189 -1.05 23.95 -3.45
N LYS A 190 -1.79 24.89 -2.84
CA LYS A 190 -1.27 26.20 -2.41
C LYS A 190 -0.40 26.15 -1.14
N GLY A 191 -0.44 25.06 -0.39
CA GLY A 191 0.34 24.94 0.85
C GLY A 191 1.86 24.96 0.60
N ARG A 192 2.64 25.51 1.55
CA ARG A 192 4.12 25.46 1.49
C ARG A 192 4.61 24.01 1.37
N LEU A 193 5.53 23.65 0.47
CA LEU A 193 5.96 22.25 0.27
C LEU A 193 4.80 21.29 -0.08
N SER A 194 3.76 21.77 -0.76
CA SER A 194 2.58 20.97 -1.15
C SER A 194 2.97 19.74 -1.97
N GLY A 195 3.83 19.89 -2.98
CA GLY A 195 4.27 18.78 -3.83
C GLY A 195 4.82 17.59 -3.04
N GLU A 196 5.82 17.79 -2.18
CA GLU A 196 6.41 16.70 -1.37
C GLU A 196 5.39 16.08 -0.40
N ARG A 197 4.53 16.88 0.22
CA ARG A 197 3.49 16.37 1.12
C ARG A 197 2.45 15.54 0.37
N ILE A 198 1.99 16.02 -0.78
CA ILE A 198 1.00 15.33 -1.60
C ILE A 198 1.61 14.04 -2.18
N LEU A 199 2.90 14.05 -2.55
CA LEU A 199 3.61 12.83 -2.95
C LEU A 199 3.63 11.75 -1.85
N ARG A 200 3.42 12.13 -0.58
CA ARG A 200 3.36 11.22 0.57
C ARG A 200 1.98 11.13 1.22
N CYS A 201 0.94 11.67 0.59
CA CYS A 201 -0.37 11.86 1.22
C CYS A 201 -1.06 10.58 1.71
N TRP A 202 -0.83 9.47 1.01
CA TRP A 202 -1.36 8.16 1.39
C TRP A 202 -0.42 7.39 2.34
N GLY A 203 0.74 7.96 2.68
CA GLY A 203 1.74 7.29 3.50
C GLY A 203 2.50 6.17 2.77
N GLY A 204 2.69 6.29 1.45
CA GLY A 204 3.30 5.23 0.63
C GLY A 204 4.18 5.63 -0.59
N GLY A 205 4.54 6.90 -0.80
CA GLY A 205 5.18 7.32 -2.06
C GLY A 205 6.72 7.18 -2.13
N GLY A 206 7.19 6.21 -2.95
CA GLY A 206 8.34 6.40 -3.85
C GLY A 206 9.61 5.54 -3.66
N SER A 207 9.74 4.47 -4.47
CA SER A 207 10.99 3.80 -4.89
C SER A 207 11.86 3.11 -3.81
N SER A 208 11.34 2.05 -3.18
CA SER A 208 12.05 0.93 -2.51
C SER A 208 11.04 0.20 -1.62
N THR A 209 10.18 -0.60 -2.24
CA THR A 209 8.85 -1.05 -1.80
C THR A 209 8.72 -1.83 -0.47
N ASN A 210 9.80 -2.01 0.31
CA ASN A 210 9.74 -2.54 1.68
C ASN A 210 10.42 -1.65 2.74
N GLY A 211 11.27 -0.69 2.36
CA GLY A 211 12.11 0.05 3.32
C GLY A 211 11.32 1.04 4.18
N TRP A 212 10.49 1.88 3.56
CA TRP A 212 9.82 3.00 4.24
C TRP A 212 8.65 2.58 5.13
N ALA A 213 7.82 1.62 4.72
CA ALA A 213 6.80 1.06 5.60
C ALA A 213 7.43 0.33 6.81
N ILE A 214 8.60 -0.27 6.62
CA ILE A 214 9.39 -0.86 7.71
C ILE A 214 9.99 0.24 8.60
N GLU A 215 10.54 1.32 8.05
CA GLU A 215 11.07 2.44 8.85
C GLU A 215 9.99 3.19 9.61
N ASP A 216 8.84 3.49 9.00
CA ASP A 216 7.68 4.06 9.68
C ASP A 216 7.15 3.12 10.76
N GLY A 217 7.11 1.81 10.46
CA GLY A 217 6.78 0.77 11.43
C GLY A 217 7.77 0.76 12.60
N LYS A 218 9.08 0.81 12.32
CA LYS A 218 10.13 0.89 13.34
C LYS A 218 10.03 2.16 14.18
N ASP A 219 9.69 3.29 13.59
CA ASP A 219 9.54 4.57 14.28
C ASP A 219 8.29 4.62 15.16
N LYS A 220 7.18 4.04 14.70
CA LYS A 220 6.00 3.86 15.55
C LYS A 220 6.28 2.91 16.70
N ILE A 221 6.98 1.79 16.45
CA ILE A 221 7.40 0.85 17.50
C ILE A 221 8.37 1.53 18.48
N ARG A 222 9.28 2.37 18.00
CA ARG A 222 10.19 3.13 18.87
C ARG A 222 9.41 4.05 19.81
N LYS A 223 8.52 4.87 19.26
CA LYS A 223 7.72 5.84 20.03
C LYS A 223 6.81 5.14 21.05
N LEU A 224 6.14 4.04 20.67
CA LEU A 224 5.26 3.32 21.60
C LEU A 224 6.05 2.72 22.77
N LEU A 225 7.26 2.20 22.52
CA LEU A 225 8.12 1.65 23.56
C LEU A 225 8.70 2.75 24.47
N GLU A 226 9.10 3.89 23.90
CA GLU A 226 9.56 5.07 24.66
C GLU A 226 8.47 5.63 25.57
N GLU A 227 7.23 5.74 25.07
CA GLU A 227 6.08 6.18 25.86
C GLU A 227 5.77 5.20 26.99
N PHE A 228 5.73 3.90 26.70
CA PHE A 228 5.49 2.88 27.70
C PHE A 228 6.59 2.86 28.77
N GLU A 229 7.87 2.95 28.38
CA GLU A 229 9.00 3.08 29.30
C GLU A 229 8.83 4.29 30.23
N SER A 230 8.37 5.41 29.68
CA SER A 230 8.22 6.69 30.40
C SER A 230 7.01 6.75 31.35
N GLY A 231 6.19 5.70 31.44
CA GLY A 231 4.99 5.72 32.30
C GLY A 231 3.71 5.28 31.62
N GLY A 232 3.68 5.17 30.29
CA GLY A 232 2.46 4.93 29.50
C GLY A 232 1.68 3.67 29.87
N ASP A 233 0.38 3.68 29.55
CA ASP A 233 -0.52 2.57 29.83
C ASP A 233 -0.23 1.36 28.93
N ALA A 234 -0.30 0.16 29.49
CA ALA A 234 -0.05 -1.07 28.74
C ALA A 234 -1.12 -1.32 27.68
N LYS A 235 -2.39 -0.97 27.98
CA LYS A 235 -3.49 -1.15 27.01
C LYS A 235 -3.32 -0.26 25.79
N GLU A 236 -2.81 0.95 25.98
CA GLU A 236 -2.50 1.85 24.88
C GLU A 236 -1.38 1.28 24.00
N ALA A 237 -0.34 0.72 24.61
CA ALA A 237 0.74 0.07 23.88
C ALA A 237 0.24 -1.15 23.08
N TYR A 238 -0.66 -1.96 23.64
CA TYR A 238 -1.29 -3.07 22.91
C TYR A 238 -2.10 -2.58 21.71
N ARG A 239 -2.94 -1.56 21.92
CA ARG A 239 -3.72 -0.93 20.85
C ARG A 239 -2.82 -0.38 19.75
N CYS A 240 -1.76 0.32 20.12
CA CYS A 240 -0.76 0.81 19.16
C CYS A 240 -0.19 -0.33 18.31
N ILE A 241 0.14 -1.48 18.91
CA ILE A 241 0.64 -2.65 18.16
C ILE A 241 -0.42 -3.21 17.21
N GLU A 242 -1.68 -3.34 17.64
CA GLU A 242 -2.77 -3.82 16.78
C GLU A 242 -3.02 -2.86 15.60
N GLU A 243 -3.04 -1.55 15.88
CA GLU A 243 -3.25 -0.50 14.89
C GLU A 243 -2.12 -0.36 13.87
N LEU A 244 -0.92 -0.88 14.16
CA LEU A 244 0.13 -1.03 13.13
C LEU A 244 -0.36 -1.90 11.97
N GLY A 245 -1.20 -2.91 12.23
CA GLY A 245 -1.71 -3.81 11.20
C GLY A 245 -0.62 -4.64 10.51
N MET A 246 0.51 -4.88 11.19
CA MET A 246 1.70 -5.56 10.65
C MET A 246 2.10 -6.81 11.47
N PRO A 247 1.26 -7.86 11.55
CA PRO A 247 1.50 -9.03 12.39
C PRO A 247 2.80 -9.78 12.07
N PHE A 248 3.26 -9.74 10.82
CA PHE A 248 4.52 -10.36 10.39
C PHE A 248 5.78 -9.58 10.84
N PHE A 249 5.59 -8.38 11.37
CA PHE A 249 6.63 -7.45 11.79
C PHE A 249 6.69 -7.25 13.32
N HIS A 250 5.85 -7.95 14.08
CA HIS A 250 5.84 -7.87 15.55
C HIS A 250 7.17 -8.31 16.20
N HIS A 251 8.00 -9.08 15.49
CA HIS A 251 9.35 -9.40 15.92
C HIS A 251 10.23 -8.14 16.14
N GLU A 252 9.90 -7.01 15.51
CA GLU A 252 10.60 -5.75 15.73
C GLU A 252 10.25 -5.14 17.09
N VAL A 253 9.01 -5.32 17.59
CA VAL A 253 8.64 -4.97 18.97
C VAL A 253 9.53 -5.75 19.93
N VAL A 254 9.60 -7.07 19.76
CA VAL A 254 10.43 -7.96 20.58
C VAL A 254 11.90 -7.55 20.54
N LYS A 255 12.46 -7.35 19.33
CA LYS A 255 13.86 -6.95 19.15
C LYS A 255 14.16 -5.65 19.90
N LYS A 256 13.38 -4.59 19.66
CA LYS A 256 13.61 -3.28 20.27
C LYS A 256 13.42 -3.32 21.79
N SER A 257 12.40 -4.02 22.28
CA SER A 257 12.20 -4.22 23.72
C SER A 257 13.39 -4.94 24.36
N LEU A 258 13.90 -6.02 23.76
CA LEU A 258 15.05 -6.76 24.29
C LEU A 258 16.34 -5.92 24.32
N VAL A 259 16.58 -5.09 23.29
CA VAL A 259 17.71 -4.15 23.30
C VAL A 259 17.61 -3.20 24.49
N ILE A 260 16.44 -2.57 24.71
CA ILE A 260 16.22 -1.67 25.85
C ILE A 260 16.34 -2.43 27.19
N ILE A 261 15.85 -3.67 27.25
CA ILE A 261 15.97 -4.53 28.44
C ILE A 261 17.44 -4.82 28.77
N ILE A 262 18.28 -5.08 27.78
CA ILE A 262 19.72 -5.35 27.98
C ILE A 262 20.47 -4.07 28.36
N GLU A 263 20.16 -2.94 27.73
CA GLU A 263 20.79 -1.65 28.02
C GLU A 263 20.46 -1.12 29.43
N LYS A 264 19.19 -1.28 29.85
CA LYS A 264 18.65 -0.59 31.04
C LYS A 264 18.17 -1.53 32.16
N LYS A 265 18.23 -2.85 31.98
CA LYS A 265 17.67 -3.86 32.90
C LYS A 265 16.18 -3.63 33.17
N ASN A 266 15.43 -3.33 32.12
CA ASN A 266 14.05 -2.87 32.20
C ASN A 266 13.04 -4.03 32.38
N GLU A 267 12.81 -4.44 33.64
CA GLU A 267 11.84 -5.50 33.97
C GLU A 267 10.39 -5.17 33.59
N ARG A 268 10.04 -3.88 33.47
CA ARG A 268 8.70 -3.47 33.03
C ARG A 268 8.45 -3.87 31.57
N LEU A 269 9.45 -3.67 30.69
CA LEU A 269 9.37 -4.12 29.30
C LEU A 269 9.36 -5.64 29.17
N TRP A 270 10.04 -6.35 30.07
CA TRP A 270 9.92 -7.81 30.14
C TRP A 270 8.47 -8.23 30.43
N GLY A 271 7.85 -7.63 31.46
CA GLY A 271 6.43 -7.86 31.78
C GLY A 271 5.50 -7.51 30.62
N PHE A 272 5.80 -6.45 29.87
CA PHE A 272 5.05 -6.10 28.67
C PHE A 272 5.10 -7.18 27.58
N LEU A 273 6.29 -7.72 27.28
CA LEU A 273 6.45 -8.82 26.33
C LEU A 273 5.70 -10.07 26.79
N LYS A 274 5.74 -10.37 28.10
CA LYS A 274 5.00 -11.46 28.71
C LYS A 274 3.50 -11.36 28.47
N GLU A 275 2.92 -10.19 28.72
CA GLU A 275 1.50 -9.96 28.49
C GLU A 275 1.15 -10.01 27.00
N CYS A 276 1.99 -9.43 26.13
CA CYS A 276 1.79 -9.51 24.67
C CYS A 276 1.76 -10.98 24.17
N PHE A 277 2.58 -11.85 24.76
CA PHE A 277 2.57 -13.27 24.45
C PHE A 277 1.36 -13.99 25.05
N SER A 278 1.03 -13.73 26.31
CA SER A 278 -0.08 -14.39 27.02
C SER A 278 -1.43 -14.14 26.34
N MET A 279 -1.63 -12.94 25.79
CA MET A 279 -2.84 -12.55 25.06
C MET A 279 -2.82 -12.95 23.58
N GLY A 280 -1.71 -13.50 23.07
CA GLY A 280 -1.56 -13.89 21.67
C GLY A 280 -1.31 -12.73 20.69
N LEU A 281 -1.07 -11.52 21.17
CA LEU A 281 -0.74 -10.34 20.35
C LEU A 281 0.61 -10.52 19.63
N ILE A 282 1.57 -11.15 20.30
CA ILE A 282 2.85 -11.57 19.72
C ILE A 282 2.93 -13.10 19.78
N THR A 283 3.00 -13.74 18.61
CA THR A 283 3.08 -15.19 18.51
C THR A 283 4.45 -15.72 18.88
N MET A 284 4.54 -17.02 19.22
CA MET A 284 5.82 -17.71 19.47
C MET A 284 6.81 -17.56 18.31
N TYR A 285 6.32 -17.58 17.06
CA TYR A 285 7.14 -17.34 15.88
C TYR A 285 7.74 -15.92 15.87
N GLN A 286 6.95 -14.90 16.20
CA GLN A 286 7.42 -13.51 16.26
C GLN A 286 8.36 -13.29 17.45
N MET A 287 8.13 -13.94 18.59
CA MET A 287 9.08 -13.99 19.71
C MET A 287 10.42 -14.57 19.27
N THR A 288 10.41 -15.79 18.73
CA THR A 288 11.61 -16.49 18.24
C THR A 288 12.39 -15.66 17.24
N LYS A 289 11.69 -15.07 16.26
CA LYS A 289 12.30 -14.19 15.26
C LYS A 289 12.91 -12.94 15.90
N GLY A 290 12.24 -12.34 16.90
CA GLY A 290 12.75 -11.17 17.62
C GLY A 290 14.06 -11.47 18.36
N PHE A 291 14.13 -12.58 19.09
CA PHE A 291 15.35 -13.04 19.75
C PHE A 291 16.47 -13.32 18.74
N ALA A 292 16.18 -14.00 17.63
CA ALA A 292 17.17 -14.25 16.58
C ALA A 292 17.74 -12.94 16.01
N ARG A 293 16.90 -11.91 15.82
CA ARG A 293 17.32 -10.59 15.35
C ARG A 293 18.20 -9.83 16.33
N VAL A 294 18.05 -10.06 17.64
CA VAL A 294 18.97 -9.50 18.64
C VAL A 294 20.30 -10.24 18.60
N ALA A 295 20.27 -11.57 18.49
CA ALA A 295 21.48 -12.39 18.36
C ALA A 295 22.35 -11.95 17.17
N GLU A 296 21.73 -11.64 16.03
CA GLU A 296 22.39 -11.08 14.83
C GLU A 296 23.11 -9.75 15.09
N SER A 297 22.64 -8.93 16.03
CA SER A 297 23.18 -7.60 16.32
C SER A 297 23.88 -7.50 17.69
N LEU A 298 24.30 -8.62 18.28
CA LEU A 298 24.97 -8.63 19.59
C LEU A 298 26.34 -7.94 19.57
N ASP A 299 27.05 -7.97 18.43
CA ASP A 299 28.35 -7.28 18.30
C ASP A 299 28.17 -5.77 18.39
N ASP A 300 27.21 -5.24 17.65
CA ASP A 300 26.88 -3.82 17.68
C ASP A 300 26.38 -3.41 19.08
N LEU A 301 25.51 -4.22 19.69
CA LEU A 301 25.01 -3.95 21.05
C LEU A 301 26.14 -4.01 22.11
N ALA A 302 27.16 -4.84 21.89
CA ALA A 302 28.31 -4.94 22.80
C ALA A 302 29.21 -3.69 22.78
N LEU A 303 29.10 -2.85 21.74
CA LEU A 303 29.77 -1.54 21.70
C LEU A 303 29.23 -0.61 22.78
N ASP A 304 27.92 -0.68 23.07
CA ASP A 304 27.26 0.13 24.10
C ASP A 304 27.20 -0.59 25.46
N VAL A 305 27.06 -1.93 25.46
CA VAL A 305 26.90 -2.76 26.66
C VAL A 305 27.91 -3.92 26.63
N PRO A 306 29.10 -3.81 27.26
CA PRO A 306 30.19 -4.79 27.12
C PRO A 306 29.84 -6.23 27.51
N ASP A 307 28.85 -6.44 28.38
CA ASP A 307 28.38 -7.76 28.81
C ASP A 307 27.06 -8.19 28.12
N ALA A 308 26.66 -7.54 27.02
CA ALA A 308 25.42 -7.80 26.28
C ALA A 308 25.22 -9.28 25.94
N GLU A 309 26.27 -9.99 25.50
CA GLU A 309 26.17 -11.42 25.18
C GLU A 309 25.83 -12.26 26.41
N LYS A 310 26.44 -11.95 27.56
CA LYS A 310 26.17 -12.66 28.82
C LYS A 310 24.75 -12.38 29.30
N GLN A 311 24.31 -11.13 29.21
CA GLN A 311 22.94 -10.75 29.55
C GLN A 311 21.92 -11.44 28.62
N PHE A 312 22.19 -11.47 27.31
CA PHE A 312 21.31 -12.12 26.34
C PHE A 312 21.12 -13.61 26.62
N LYS A 313 22.17 -14.35 27.03
CA LYS A 313 22.06 -15.76 27.45
C LYS A 313 21.06 -15.95 28.59
N VAL A 314 21.13 -15.09 29.62
CA VAL A 314 20.19 -15.13 30.76
C VAL A 314 18.75 -14.89 30.30
N TYR A 315 18.53 -13.95 29.36
CA TYR A 315 17.19 -13.69 28.83
C TYR A 315 16.67 -14.80 27.90
N VAL A 316 17.54 -15.52 27.19
CA VAL A 316 17.15 -16.72 26.42
C VAL A 316 16.68 -17.81 27.37
N GLU A 317 17.44 -18.15 28.42
CA GLU A 317 17.04 -19.14 29.43
C GLU A 317 15.71 -18.77 30.10
N ARG A 318 15.52 -17.48 30.40
CA ARG A 318 14.26 -16.97 30.96
C ARG A 318 13.10 -17.12 29.97
N ALA A 319 13.32 -16.82 28.69
CA ALA A 319 12.30 -16.94 27.64
C ALA A 319 11.90 -18.40 27.36
N GLU A 320 12.85 -19.34 27.45
CA GLU A 320 12.57 -20.78 27.39
C GLU A 320 11.71 -21.22 28.59
N ALA A 321 12.04 -20.77 29.80
CA ALA A 321 11.25 -21.06 31.00
C ALA A 321 9.83 -20.47 30.93
N GLU A 322 9.64 -19.35 30.22
CA GLU A 322 8.32 -18.75 29.97
C GLU A 322 7.60 -19.34 28.73
N GLY A 323 8.22 -20.27 28.01
CA GLY A 323 7.64 -20.94 26.84
C GLY A 323 7.59 -20.08 25.57
N TRP A 324 8.34 -18.98 25.51
CA TRP A 324 8.38 -18.10 24.34
C TRP A 324 9.28 -18.66 23.23
N LEU A 325 10.30 -19.44 23.63
CA LEU A 325 11.28 -20.07 22.77
C LEU A 325 11.26 -21.58 22.95
N ASP A 326 11.57 -22.30 21.88
CA ASP A 326 11.85 -23.74 21.98
C ASP A 326 13.25 -23.95 22.58
N SER A 327 13.41 -25.01 23.36
CA SER A 327 14.70 -25.54 23.84
C SER A 327 15.74 -25.77 22.73
N THR A 328 15.32 -25.87 21.47
CA THR A 328 16.22 -25.97 20.32
C THR A 328 16.73 -24.61 19.82
N PHE A 329 16.33 -23.49 20.43
CA PHE A 329 16.81 -22.16 20.05
C PHE A 329 18.31 -22.03 20.34
N SER A 330 19.12 -22.27 19.32
CA SER A 330 20.58 -22.13 19.40
C SER A 330 21.04 -20.87 18.68
N PHE A 331 21.78 -20.00 19.37
CA PHE A 331 22.55 -18.94 18.75
C PHE A 331 24.05 -19.24 18.91
N ASN A 332 24.67 -19.80 17.87
CA ASN A 332 26.10 -20.13 17.90
C ASN A 332 26.90 -18.97 17.31
N ARG A 333 27.80 -18.37 18.10
CA ARG A 333 29.02 -17.76 17.54
C ARG A 333 30.07 -18.84 17.42
N LEU A 334 30.50 -19.15 16.20
CA LEU A 334 31.84 -19.67 15.99
C LEU A 334 32.80 -18.59 16.51
N GLY A 335 33.47 -18.86 17.63
CA GLY A 335 34.52 -17.99 18.11
C GLY A 335 35.59 -17.89 17.04
N HIS A 336 35.82 -16.69 16.49
CA HIS A 336 37.07 -16.42 15.81
C HIS A 336 38.18 -16.58 16.85
N PRO A 337 39.13 -17.51 16.68
CA PRO A 337 40.31 -17.53 17.51
C PRO A 337 41.02 -16.19 17.26
N MET A 338 41.29 -15.43 18.32
CA MET A 338 42.35 -14.45 18.24
C MET A 338 43.63 -15.23 17.96
N GLU A 339 44.11 -15.19 16.72
CA GLU A 339 45.49 -15.52 16.43
C GLU A 339 46.34 -14.49 17.17
N ASN A 340 46.84 -14.92 18.33
CA ASN A 340 47.93 -14.26 19.03
C ASN A 340 49.15 -14.26 18.11
N GLY A 341 49.31 -13.21 17.32
CA GLY A 341 50.56 -12.88 16.65
C GLY A 341 51.59 -12.44 17.70
N PHE A 342 52.28 -13.40 18.30
CA PHE A 342 53.58 -13.18 18.91
C PHE A 342 54.69 -13.43 17.88
N CYS A 343 55.62 -12.46 17.86
CA CYS A 343 56.86 -12.33 17.08
C CYS A 343 56.77 -11.72 15.69
#